data_AF-A0A2D4JBW1-F1
#
_entry.id   AF-A0A2D4JBW1-F1
#
_cell.length_a   1.000
_cell.length_b   1.000
_cell.length_c   1.000
_cell.angle_alpha   90.00
_cell.angle_beta   90.00
_cell.angle_gamma   90.00
#
_symmetry.space_group_name_H-M   'P 1'
#
loop_
_entity.id
_entity.type
_entity.pdbx_description
1 polymer ?
#
loop_
_entity_poly.entity_id
_entity_poly.type
_entity_poly.pdbx_seq_one_letter_code
_entity_poly.pdbx_strand_id
1 'polypeptide(L)'
;KKTKTHSYFHRHLLRESLRQTWEKVKKKHYMKIPKWVSSMEAILHPNMRDTRKIVRYEKLLDNQGKLKMIDKLKEQDIIIDWSYLQIQTKFRKDSEEQGIEKDLQQLDQILTGKEIKFITRMYNYLLEVELEEEIVKGLMNE
;
A
#
# COMPACT_ATOMS: atom_id res chain seq x y z
N LYS A 1 20.93 -33.36 -5.24
CA LYS A 1 20.45 -32.59 -4.05
C LYS A 1 20.46 -31.10 -4.40
N LYS A 2 19.36 -30.52 -4.91
CA LYS A 2 19.33 -29.08 -5.20
C LYS A 2 19.31 -28.30 -3.89
N THR A 3 20.20 -27.33 -3.81
CA THR A 3 20.65 -26.60 -2.63
C THR A 3 19.56 -25.64 -2.13
N LYS A 4 18.82 -26.06 -1.09
CA LYS A 4 17.80 -25.23 -0.42
C LYS A 4 18.34 -23.86 0.02
N THR A 5 19.63 -23.77 0.34
CA THR A 5 20.32 -22.55 0.75
C THR A 5 20.31 -21.47 -0.35
N HIS A 6 20.59 -21.84 -1.61
CA HIS A 6 20.59 -20.87 -2.71
C HIS A 6 19.19 -20.34 -3.03
N SER A 7 18.13 -21.17 -2.89
CA SER A 7 16.76 -20.70 -3.12
C SER A 7 16.34 -19.58 -2.16
N TYR A 8 16.80 -19.61 -0.91
CA TYR A 8 16.49 -18.58 0.08
C TYR A 8 17.16 -17.24 -0.27
N PHE A 9 18.43 -17.27 -0.68
CA PHE A 9 19.15 -16.09 -1.15
C PHE A 9 18.52 -15.45 -2.40
N HIS A 10 18.13 -16.25 -3.40
CA HIS A 10 17.47 -15.73 -4.60
C HIS A 10 16.08 -15.14 -4.29
N ARG A 11 15.34 -15.73 -3.34
CA ARG A 11 14.07 -15.15 -2.85
C ARG A 11 14.29 -13.79 -2.20
N HIS A 12 15.38 -13.61 -1.45
CA HIS A 12 15.71 -12.31 -0.85
C HIS A 12 16.08 -11.27 -1.89
N LEU A 13 16.90 -11.62 -2.88
CA LEU A 13 17.30 -10.69 -3.94
C LEU A 13 16.09 -10.22 -4.77
N LEU A 14 15.22 -11.15 -5.17
CA LEU A 14 13.99 -10.83 -5.89
C LEU A 14 13.02 -10.01 -5.02
N ARG A 15 12.89 -10.35 -3.73
CA ARG A 15 12.04 -9.59 -2.82
C ARG A 15 12.54 -8.16 -2.63
N GLU A 16 13.85 -7.98 -2.47
CA GLU A 16 14.45 -6.68 -2.24
C GLU A 16 14.34 -5.80 -3.49
N SER A 17 14.65 -6.33 -4.67
CA SER A 17 14.47 -5.61 -5.95
C SER A 17 13.00 -5.21 -6.17
N LEU A 18 12.05 -6.13 -5.98
CA LEU A 18 10.62 -5.82 -6.07
C LEU A 18 10.19 -4.74 -5.06
N ARG A 19 10.71 -4.80 -3.83
CA ARG A 19 10.43 -3.79 -2.80
C ARG A 19 10.96 -2.42 -3.20
N GLN A 20 12.19 -2.35 -3.71
CA GLN A 20 12.78 -1.08 -4.16
C GLN A 20 12.02 -0.48 -5.34
N THR A 21 11.66 -1.30 -6.33
CA THR A 21 10.82 -0.88 -7.45
C THR A 21 9.46 -0.38 -6.96
N TRP A 22 8.83 -1.11 -6.03
CA TRP A 22 7.57 -0.67 -5.42
C TRP A 22 7.70 0.69 -4.72
N GLU A 23 8.75 0.91 -3.92
CA GLU A 23 8.95 2.21 -3.25
C GLU A 23 9.16 3.36 -4.25
N LYS A 24 9.86 3.12 -5.37
CA LYS A 24 10.03 4.13 -6.44
C LYS A 24 8.70 4.49 -7.09
N VAL A 25 7.95 3.48 -7.54
CA VAL A 25 6.63 3.68 -8.15
C VAL A 25 5.69 4.35 -7.15
N LYS A 26 5.70 3.89 -5.90
CA LYS A 26 4.88 4.48 -4.84
C LYS A 26 5.17 5.97 -4.68
N LYS A 27 6.45 6.39 -4.64
CA LYS A 27 6.83 7.80 -4.55
C LYS A 27 6.45 8.64 -5.77
N LYS A 28 6.45 8.03 -6.97
CA LYS A 28 6.06 8.72 -8.21
C LYS A 28 4.56 9.03 -8.25
N HIS A 29 3.72 8.13 -7.72
CA HIS A 29 2.27 8.24 -7.83
C HIS A 29 1.56 8.73 -6.56
N TYR A 30 2.06 8.37 -5.38
CA TYR A 30 1.44 8.73 -4.10
C TYR A 30 2.16 9.91 -3.45
N MET A 31 1.54 11.09 -3.52
CA MET A 31 1.91 12.26 -2.71
C MET A 31 1.34 12.20 -1.29
N LYS A 32 0.26 11.43 -1.11
CA LYS A 32 -0.47 11.23 0.16
C LYS A 32 -0.76 9.75 0.36
N ILE A 33 -1.10 9.37 1.59
CA ILE A 33 -1.39 7.97 1.91
C ILE A 33 -2.77 7.58 1.38
N PRO A 34 -2.90 6.51 0.57
CA PRO A 34 -4.19 6.06 0.05
C PRO A 34 -5.10 5.47 1.12
N LYS A 35 -6.40 5.57 0.92
CA LYS A 35 -7.39 5.02 1.85
C LYS A 35 -7.41 3.49 1.89
N TRP A 36 -7.03 2.82 0.80
CA TRP A 36 -7.00 1.36 0.76
C TRP A 36 -5.88 0.78 1.62
N VAL A 37 -4.88 1.59 2.02
CA VAL A 37 -3.80 1.16 2.91
C VAL A 37 -4.37 0.84 4.29
N SER A 38 -3.98 -0.30 4.83
CA SER A 38 -4.33 -0.69 6.21
C SER A 38 -3.30 -0.14 7.20
N SER A 39 -3.77 0.65 8.16
CA SER A 39 -2.99 1.02 9.33
C SER A 39 -2.62 -0.19 10.19
N MET A 40 -3.48 -1.23 10.22
CA MET A 40 -3.22 -2.46 10.97
C MET A 40 -2.18 -3.37 10.32
N GLU A 41 -2.06 -3.41 8.99
CA GLU A 41 -0.96 -4.14 8.31
C GLU A 41 0.42 -3.60 8.69
N ALA A 42 0.53 -2.29 8.94
CA ALA A 42 1.79 -1.64 9.29
C ALA A 42 2.13 -1.75 10.80
N ILE A 43 1.12 -1.91 11.66
CA ILE A 43 1.26 -1.85 13.13
C ILE A 43 1.29 -3.25 13.76
N LEU A 44 0.53 -4.19 13.21
CA LEU A 44 0.31 -5.49 13.82
C LEU A 44 0.93 -6.57 12.93
N HIS A 45 1.97 -7.20 13.46
CA HIS A 45 2.77 -8.28 12.86
C HIS A 45 2.02 -9.27 11.93
N PRO A 46 2.76 -9.97 11.02
CA PRO A 46 2.24 -10.88 9.99
C PRO A 46 1.48 -12.13 10.49
N ASN A 47 1.19 -12.23 11.78
CA ASN A 47 0.47 -13.35 12.39
C ASN A 47 -1.05 -13.18 12.41
N MET A 48 -1.59 -12.09 11.84
CA MET A 48 -3.02 -11.99 11.58
C MET A 48 -3.41 -12.80 10.35
N ARG A 49 -3.74 -14.07 10.57
CA ARG A 49 -4.36 -14.92 9.54
C ARG A 49 -5.82 -14.54 9.27
N ASP A 50 -6.43 -13.76 10.16
CA ASP A 50 -7.82 -13.33 10.03
C ASP A 50 -7.87 -12.00 9.27
N THR A 51 -8.10 -12.09 7.97
CA THR A 51 -8.28 -10.94 7.07
C THR A 51 -9.42 -10.02 7.52
N ARG A 52 -10.36 -10.50 8.35
CA ARG A 52 -11.42 -9.68 8.97
C ARG A 52 -10.88 -8.62 9.93
N LYS A 53 -9.70 -8.84 10.50
CA LYS A 53 -9.02 -7.89 11.38
C LYS A 53 -8.17 -6.87 10.61
N ILE A 54 -8.04 -7.01 9.29
CA ILE A 54 -7.34 -6.02 8.47
C ILE A 54 -8.31 -4.87 8.19
N VAL A 55 -8.19 -3.79 8.95
CA VAL A 55 -9.03 -2.60 8.78
C VAL A 55 -8.28 -1.55 7.97
N ARG A 56 -8.90 -1.09 6.87
CA ARG A 56 -8.36 -0.05 5.96
C ARG A 56 -8.79 1.35 6.42
N TYR A 57 -8.05 2.38 6.00
CA TYR A 57 -8.45 3.77 6.26
C TYR A 57 -9.84 4.09 5.69
N GLU A 58 -10.23 3.49 4.56
CA GLU A 58 -11.61 3.61 4.02
C GLU A 58 -12.70 3.33 5.07
N LYS A 59 -12.49 2.33 5.93
CA LYS A 59 -13.46 1.97 6.97
C LYS A 59 -13.27 2.75 8.26
N LEU A 60 -12.03 3.11 8.59
CA LEU A 60 -11.68 3.83 9.82
C LEU A 60 -12.05 5.31 9.79
N LEU A 61 -12.03 5.91 8.60
CA LEU A 61 -12.28 7.34 8.44
C LEU A 61 -13.76 7.63 8.19
N ASP A 62 -14.21 8.79 8.66
CA ASP A 62 -15.49 9.36 8.30
C ASP A 62 -15.44 10.08 6.94
N ASN A 63 -16.58 10.59 6.49
CA ASN A 63 -16.69 11.31 5.22
C ASN A 63 -15.87 12.61 5.20
N GLN A 64 -15.48 13.13 6.37
CA GLN A 64 -14.66 14.34 6.50
C GLN A 64 -13.16 14.02 6.48
N GLY A 65 -12.77 12.75 6.62
CA GLY A 65 -11.39 12.27 6.71
C GLY A 65 -10.84 12.18 8.13
N LYS A 66 -11.69 12.27 9.16
CA LYS A 66 -11.32 12.09 10.57
C LYS A 66 -11.52 10.65 11.01
N LEU A 67 -10.73 10.21 11.98
CA LEU A 67 -10.84 8.88 12.57
C LEU A 67 -12.17 8.73 13.32
N LYS A 68 -12.96 7.70 13.00
CA LYS A 68 -14.20 7.37 13.70
C LYS A 68 -13.90 6.93 15.13
N MET A 69 -14.78 7.28 16.07
CA MET A 69 -14.72 6.75 17.43
C MET A 69 -14.94 5.23 17.45
N ILE A 70 -14.35 4.58 18.46
CA ILE A 70 -14.42 3.12 18.65
C ILE A 70 -15.86 2.59 18.69
N ASP A 71 -16.81 3.34 19.25
CA ASP A 71 -18.20 2.91 19.34
C ASP A 71 -18.87 2.84 17.96
N LYS A 72 -18.61 3.82 17.08
CA LYS A 72 -19.08 3.78 15.67
C LYS A 72 -18.43 2.67 14.87
N LEU A 73 -17.21 2.27 15.23
CA LEU A 73 -16.53 1.13 14.58
C LEU A 73 -17.16 -0.20 15.03
N LYS A 74 -17.53 -0.32 16.30
CA LYS A 74 -18.26 -1.49 16.82
C LYS A 74 -19.64 -1.64 16.18
N GLU A 75 -20.36 -0.54 15.95
CA GLU A 75 -21.62 -0.54 15.18
C GLU A 75 -21.45 -1.08 13.75
N GLN A 76 -20.24 -0.94 13.17
CA GLN A 76 -19.88 -1.41 11.83
C GLN A 76 -19.28 -2.83 11.83
N ASP A 77 -19.41 -3.56 12.95
CA ASP A 77 -18.84 -4.90 13.18
C ASP A 77 -17.30 -4.92 13.09
N ILE A 78 -16.65 -3.78 13.35
CA ILE A 78 -15.20 -3.65 13.37
C ILE A 78 -14.73 -3.75 14.82
N ILE A 79 -14.24 -4.94 15.19
CA ILE A 79 -13.72 -5.21 16.54
C ILE A 79 -12.25 -4.77 16.60
N ILE A 80 -12.03 -3.57 17.13
CA ILE A 80 -10.70 -3.06 17.50
C ILE A 80 -10.67 -2.95 19.01
N ASP A 81 -9.76 -3.68 19.62
CA ASP A 81 -9.55 -3.69 21.08
C ASP A 81 -8.42 -2.70 21.45
N TRP A 82 -7.36 -3.15 22.11
CA TRP A 82 -6.21 -2.33 22.51
C TRP A 82 -5.47 -1.62 21.36
N SER A 83 -5.59 -2.13 20.13
CA SER A 83 -4.87 -1.61 18.96
C SER A 83 -5.37 -0.24 18.49
N TYR A 84 -6.53 0.24 18.96
CA TYR A 84 -7.08 1.54 18.55
C TYR A 84 -6.12 2.70 18.85
N LEU A 85 -5.44 2.68 20.00
CA LEU A 85 -4.48 3.73 20.39
C LEU A 85 -3.28 3.79 19.42
N GLN A 86 -2.82 2.63 18.96
CA GLN A 86 -1.73 2.55 17.99
C GLN A 86 -2.19 3.08 16.63
N ILE A 87 -3.41 2.72 16.20
CA ILE A 87 -4.02 3.22 14.97
C ILE A 87 -4.13 4.75 15.03
N GLN A 88 -4.57 5.31 16.15
CA GLN A 88 -4.67 6.76 16.34
C GLN A 88 -3.30 7.44 16.26
N THR A 89 -2.29 6.85 16.90
CA THR A 89 -0.91 7.38 16.87
C THR A 89 -0.35 7.36 15.45
N LYS A 90 -0.57 6.27 14.71
CA LYS A 90 -0.13 6.15 13.31
C LYS A 90 -0.90 7.09 12.40
N PHE A 91 -2.22 7.19 12.52
CA PHE A 91 -3.05 8.13 11.77
C PHE A 91 -2.56 9.57 11.98
N ARG A 92 -2.23 9.97 13.21
CA ARG A 92 -1.69 11.31 13.47
C ARG A 92 -0.39 11.55 12.72
N LYS A 93 0.59 10.65 12.85
CA LYS A 93 1.87 10.76 12.11
C LYS A 93 1.65 10.83 10.60
N ASP A 94 0.82 9.95 10.08
CA ASP A 94 0.50 9.85 8.66
C ASP A 94 -0.20 11.10 8.13
N SER A 95 -1.12 11.65 8.92
CA SER A 95 -1.82 12.89 8.59
C SER A 95 -0.91 14.12 8.67
N GLU A 96 0.08 14.14 9.57
CA GLU A 96 1.04 15.25 9.74
C GLU A 96 2.15 15.21 8.68
N GLU A 97 2.68 14.03 8.33
CA GLU A 97 3.81 13.88 7.43
C GLU A 97 3.43 13.95 5.95
N GLN A 98 2.35 13.27 5.55
CA GLN A 98 1.97 13.12 4.13
C GLN A 98 0.51 13.49 3.86
N GLY A 99 -0.34 13.48 4.89
CA GLY A 99 -1.78 13.56 4.71
C GLY A 99 -2.36 12.26 4.14
N ILE A 100 -3.66 12.07 4.33
CA ILE A 100 -4.39 10.92 3.79
C ILE A 100 -5.25 11.40 2.63
N GLU A 101 -5.12 10.72 1.50
CA GLU A 101 -5.83 11.10 0.29
C GLU A 101 -7.33 10.86 0.44
N LYS A 102 -8.14 11.74 -0.14
CA LYS A 102 -9.60 11.59 -0.13
C LYS A 102 -10.11 10.78 -1.32
N ASP A 103 -9.45 10.90 -2.46
CA ASP A 103 -9.90 10.35 -3.74
C ASP A 103 -9.00 9.18 -4.20
N LEU A 104 -9.54 8.37 -5.10
CA LEU A 104 -8.79 7.28 -5.73
C LEU A 104 -7.72 7.86 -6.67
N GLN A 105 -6.46 7.51 -6.42
CA GLN A 105 -5.35 7.94 -7.26
C GLN A 105 -5.19 7.03 -8.49
N GLN A 106 -4.39 7.47 -9.47
CA GLN A 106 -4.15 6.73 -10.71
C GLN A 106 -3.67 5.29 -10.44
N LEU A 107 -2.77 5.12 -9.48
CA LEU A 107 -2.26 3.80 -9.15
C LEU A 107 -3.32 2.91 -8.47
N ASP A 108 -4.25 3.49 -7.71
CA ASP A 108 -5.38 2.76 -7.14
C ASP A 108 -6.26 2.16 -8.23
N GLN A 109 -6.51 2.93 -9.29
CA GLN A 109 -7.31 2.49 -10.45
C GLN A 109 -6.62 1.32 -11.18
N ILE A 110 -5.30 1.40 -11.34
CA ILE A 110 -4.49 0.33 -11.95
C ILE A 110 -4.53 -0.94 -11.08
N LEU A 111 -4.39 -0.80 -9.76
CA LEU A 111 -4.44 -1.93 -8.82
C LEU A 111 -5.85 -2.56 -8.75
N THR A 112 -6.92 -1.76 -8.82
CA THR A 112 -8.32 -2.20 -8.61
C THR A 112 -9.10 -2.49 -9.89
N GLY A 113 -8.53 -2.25 -11.07
CA GLY A 113 -9.14 -2.55 -12.37
C GLY A 113 -9.73 -3.97 -12.50
N LYS A 114 -10.89 -4.09 -13.15
CA LYS A 114 -11.70 -5.33 -13.16
C LYS A 114 -11.38 -6.29 -14.31
N GLU A 115 -10.66 -5.86 -15.34
CA GLU A 115 -10.68 -6.56 -16.64
C GLU A 115 -9.52 -7.55 -16.85
N ILE A 116 -8.41 -7.42 -16.13
CA ILE A 116 -7.19 -8.23 -16.34
C ILE A 116 -6.62 -8.72 -15.00
N LYS A 117 -5.94 -9.88 -15.00
CA LYS A 117 -5.19 -10.40 -13.83
C LYS A 117 -4.23 -9.33 -13.30
N PHE A 118 -4.21 -9.15 -11.97
CA PHE A 118 -3.40 -8.14 -11.28
C PHE A 118 -1.94 -8.10 -11.75
N ILE A 119 -1.30 -9.27 -11.82
CA ILE A 119 0.11 -9.40 -12.20
C ILE A 119 0.37 -8.80 -13.59
N THR A 120 -0.52 -9.07 -14.55
CA THR A 120 -0.37 -8.57 -15.92
C THR A 120 -0.53 -7.06 -16.00
N ARG A 121 -1.49 -6.48 -15.27
CA ARG A 121 -1.65 -5.01 -15.19
C ARG A 121 -0.41 -4.34 -14.60
N MET A 122 0.07 -4.87 -13.48
CA MET A 122 1.27 -4.34 -12.82
C MET A 122 2.51 -4.48 -13.72
N TYR A 123 2.66 -5.60 -14.42
CA TYR A 123 3.77 -5.81 -15.34
C TYR A 123 3.74 -4.80 -16.50
N ASN A 124 2.61 -4.66 -17.18
CA ASN A 124 2.46 -3.73 -18.30
C ASN A 124 2.75 -2.28 -17.86
N TYR A 125 2.23 -1.89 -16.70
CA TYR A 125 2.46 -0.57 -16.17
C TYR A 125 3.93 -0.30 -15.80
N LEU A 126 4.60 -1.28 -15.19
CA LEU A 126 6.03 -1.17 -14.89
C LEU A 126 6.86 -1.04 -16.17
N LEU A 127 6.46 -1.76 -17.23
CA LEU A 127 7.10 -1.67 -18.54
C LEU A 127 6.89 -0.29 -19.19
N GLU A 128 5.67 0.25 -19.13
CA GLU A 128 5.37 1.61 -19.61
C GLU A 128 6.19 2.68 -18.88
N VAL A 129 6.27 2.60 -17.55
CA VAL A 129 7.05 3.54 -16.74
C VAL A 129 8.55 3.47 -17.05
N GLU A 130 9.09 2.26 -17.26
CA GLU A 130 10.50 2.07 -17.62
C GLU A 130 10.82 2.68 -19.00
N LEU A 131 9.96 2.46 -19.99
CA LEU A 131 10.10 3.02 -21.34
C LEU A 131 10.02 4.55 -21.35
N GLU A 132 9.09 5.16 -20.61
CA GLU A 132 9.00 6.61 -20.48
C GLU A 132 10.27 7.22 -19.87
N GLU A 133 10.84 6.59 -18.84
CA GLU A 133 12.08 7.06 -18.20
C GLU A 133 13.30 6.96 -19.13
N GLU A 134 13.38 5.93 -19.98
CA GLU A 134 14.43 5.81 -20.99
C GLU A 134 14.33 6.89 -22.07
N ILE A 135 13.12 7.19 -22.55
CA ILE A 135 12.89 8.26 -23.55
C ILE A 135 13.30 9.62 -22.98
N VAL A 136 12.90 9.95 -21.75
CA VAL A 136 13.25 11.23 -21.11
C VAL A 136 14.77 11.35 -20.91
N LYS A 137 15.46 10.27 -20.53
CA LYS A 137 16.94 10.27 -20.42
C LYS A 137 17.61 10.47 -21.77
N GLY A 138 17.08 9.88 -22.84
CA GLY A 138 17.57 10.11 -24.21
C GLY A 138 17.49 11.58 -24.59
N LEU A 139 16.34 12.21 -24.34
CA LEU A 139 16.09 13.63 -24.64
C LEU A 139 16.88 14.62 -23.77
N MET A 140 17.27 14.22 -22.54
CA MET A 140 18.10 15.07 -21.67
C MET A 140 19.60 14.99 -22.00
N ASN A 141 20.02 14.00 -22.79
CA ASN A 141 21.41 13.77 -23.16
C ASN A 141 21.74 14.24 -24.59
N GLU A 142 20.76 14.77 -25.33
CA GLU A 142 20.91 15.54 -26.59
C GLU A 142 20.97 17.04 -26.31
#